data_AF-A0A527G443-F1
#
_entry.id   AF-A0A527G443-F1
#
_cell.length_a   1.000
_cell.length_b   1.000
_cell.length_c   1.000
_cell.angle_alpha   90.00
_cell.angle_beta   90.00
_cell.angle_gamma   90.00
#
_symmetry.space_group_name_H-M   'P 1'
#
loop_
_entity.id
_entity.type
_entity.pdbx_description
1 polymer ?
#
loop_
_entity_poly.entity_id
_entity_poly.type
_entity_poly.pdbx_seq_one_letter_code
_entity_poly.pdbx_strand_id
1 'polypeptide(L)' 'LNRVAGQLSEELGLPYAEARSGGRVEGTLRRSVELASGKYAVVEKSREFTLVPWRPVLERHVGKEVSGVVS' A
#
# COMPACT_ATOMS: atom_id res chain seq x y z
N LEU A 1 8.29 8.49 5.04
CA LEU A 1 8.02 7.07 4.76
C LEU A 1 8.37 6.16 5.94
N ASN A 2 9.62 6.13 6.39
CA ASN A 2 10.12 5.13 7.35
C ASN A 2 9.31 4.99 8.66
N ARG A 3 8.94 6.09 9.34
CA ARG A 3 8.12 6.03 10.57
C ARG A 3 6.75 5.38 10.35
N VAL A 4 6.04 5.79 9.29
CA VAL A 4 4.70 5.27 9.00
C VAL A 4 4.77 3.81 8.55
N ALA A 5 5.78 3.46 7.74
CA ALA A 5 6.03 2.08 7.35
C ALA A 5 6.33 1.20 8.58
N GLY A 6 7.12 1.68 9.54
CA GLY A 6 7.38 0.98 10.80
C GLY A 6 6.12 0.74 11.62
N GLN A 7 5.32 1.78 11.85
CA GLN A 7 4.05 1.66 12.58
C GLN A 7 3.08 0.69 11.90
N LEU A 8 2.95 0.78 10.58
CA LEU A 8 2.11 -0.15 9.81
C LEU A 8 2.65 -1.57 9.86
N SER A 9 3.98 -1.74 9.93
CA SER A 9 4.59 -3.06 10.04
C SER A 9 4.25 -3.73 11.38
N GLU A 10 4.30 -2.97 12.46
CA GLU A 10 3.86 -3.43 13.79
C GLU A 10 2.35 -3.74 13.81
N GLU A 11 1.53 -2.88 13.21
CA GLU A 11 0.06 -3.05 13.19
C GLU A 11 -0.39 -4.23 12.33
N LEU A 12 0.24 -4.43 11.16
CA LEU A 12 -0.13 -5.49 10.23
C LEU A 12 0.58 -6.82 10.52
N GLY A 13 1.64 -6.81 11.34
CA GLY A 13 2.52 -7.97 11.52
C GLY A 13 3.25 -8.38 10.24
N LEU A 14 3.40 -7.45 9.30
CA LEU A 14 3.98 -7.68 7.98
C LEU A 14 5.14 -6.71 7.72
N PRO A 15 6.25 -7.15 7.12
CA PRO A 15 7.32 -6.24 6.72
C PRO A 15 6.87 -5.32 5.58
N TYR A 16 7.44 -4.11 5.56
CA TYR A 16 7.25 -3.17 4.47
C TYR A 16 8.15 -3.54 3.27
N ALA A 17 7.56 -3.56 2.08
CA ALA A 17 8.28 -3.67 0.82
C ALA A 17 8.01 -2.45 -0.07
N GLU A 18 9.10 -1.84 -0.54
CA GLU A 18 9.04 -0.66 -1.40
C GLU A 18 8.42 -0.99 -2.76
N ALA A 19 7.50 -0.13 -3.20
CA ALA A 19 6.93 -0.18 -4.53
C ALA A 19 7.97 0.29 -5.54
N ARG A 20 8.40 -0.59 -6.44
CA ARG A 20 9.25 -0.18 -7.57
C ARG A 20 8.39 0.45 -8.65
N SER A 21 8.81 1.59 -9.20
CA SER A 21 8.22 2.13 -10.43
C SER A 21 8.27 1.09 -11.56
N GLY A 22 7.18 0.97 -12.31
CA GLY A 22 6.95 -0.10 -13.29
C GLY A 22 6.67 -1.48 -12.67
N GLY A 23 6.74 -1.63 -11.35
CA GLY A 23 6.48 -2.88 -10.65
C GLY A 23 5.00 -3.22 -10.58
N ARG A 24 4.68 -4.51 -10.72
CA ARG A 24 3.33 -5.01 -10.49
C ARG A 24 3.07 -5.11 -8.98
N VAL A 25 1.90 -4.62 -8.56
CA VAL A 25 1.35 -4.80 -7.22
C VAL A 25 0.06 -5.59 -7.34
N GLU A 26 -0.13 -6.53 -6.43
CA GLU A 26 -1.33 -7.35 -6.31
C GLU A 26 -1.52 -7.68 -4.83
N GLY A 27 -2.74 -7.51 -4.32
CA GLY A 27 -3.04 -7.74 -2.92
C GLY A 27 -4.34 -7.07 -2.48
N THR A 28 -4.64 -7.14 -1.19
CA THR A 28 -5.84 -6.53 -0.61
C THR A 28 -5.59 -5.07 -0.27
N LEU A 29 -6.41 -4.16 -0.81
CA LEU A 29 -6.37 -2.76 -0.42
C LEU A 29 -6.97 -2.59 0.97
N ARG A 30 -6.14 -2.30 1.98
CA ARG A 30 -6.59 -2.18 3.38
C ARG A 30 -7.22 -0.83 3.67
N ARG A 31 -6.51 0.25 3.33
CA ARG A 31 -6.89 1.64 3.60
C ARG A 31 -5.97 2.60 2.87
N SER A 32 -6.28 3.89 2.96
CA SER A 32 -5.34 4.96 2.66
C SER A 32 -4.64 5.47 3.91
N VAL A 33 -3.43 6.00 3.75
CA VAL A 33 -2.69 6.77 4.76
C VAL A 33 -2.20 8.08 4.16
N GLU A 34 -2.19 9.14 4.96
CA GLU A 34 -1.60 10.43 4.58
C GLU A 34 -0.12 10.45 5.00
N LEU A 35 0.77 10.65 4.03
CA LEU A 35 2.20 10.85 4.24
C LEU A 35 2.57 12.29 3.88
N ALA A 36 3.76 12.74 4.29
CA ALA A 36 4.28 14.05 3.89
C ALA A 36 4.37 14.23 2.36
N SER A 37 4.52 13.14 1.60
CA SER A 37 4.57 13.13 0.13
C SER A 37 3.19 12.98 -0.53
N GLY A 38 2.11 12.91 0.25
CA GLY A 38 0.74 12.76 -0.23
C GLY A 38 0.05 11.49 0.29
N LYS A 39 -1.09 11.15 -0.32
CA LYS A 39 -1.92 10.02 0.06
C LYS A 39 -1.44 8.72 -0.58
N TYR A 40 -1.34 7.66 0.20
CA TYR A 40 -0.91 6.33 -0.24
C TYR A 40 -1.95 5.28 0.10
N ALA A 41 -2.08 4.27 -0.75
CA ALA A 41 -2.80 3.04 -0.46
C ALA A 41 -1.88 2.02 0.21
N VAL A 42 -2.39 1.39 1.27
CA VAL A 42 -1.79 0.23 1.91
C VAL A 42 -2.31 -1.02 1.21
N VAL A 43 -1.45 -1.69 0.45
CA VAL A 43 -1.78 -2.95 -0.22
C VAL A 43 -1.10 -4.09 0.54
N GLU A 44 -1.91 -4.91 1.19
CA GLU A 44 -1.47 -6.09 1.92
C GLU A 44 -1.29 -7.28 0.96
N LYS A 45 -0.16 -7.96 1.07
CA LYS A 45 0.14 -9.21 0.37
C LYS A 45 0.35 -10.33 1.40
N SER A 46 0.60 -11.55 0.93
CA SER A 46 0.72 -12.71 1.83
C SER A 46 1.89 -12.67 2.82
N ARG A 47 2.96 -11.91 2.54
CA ARG A 47 4.19 -11.89 3.35
C ARG A 47 4.75 -10.49 3.60
N GLU A 48 4.11 -9.47 3.05
CA GLU A 48 4.58 -8.10 3.08
C GLU A 48 3.41 -7.16 2.81
N PHE A 49 3.60 -5.87 3.04
CA PHE A 49 2.71 -4.85 2.52
C PHE A 49 3.50 -3.82 1.73
N THR A 50 2.82 -3.16 0.81
CA THR A 50 3.40 -2.12 -0.04
C THR A 50 2.56 -0.86 0.04
N LEU A 51 3.23 0.29 -0.01
CA LEU A 51 2.60 1.60 -0.12
C LEU A 51 2.68 2.04 -1.58
N VAL A 52 1.52 2.24 -2.21
CA VAL A 52 1.43 2.76 -3.58
C VAL A 52 0.74 4.12 -3.59
N PRO A 53 1.09 5.05 -4.50
CA PRO A 53 0.39 6.33 -4.60
C PRO A 53 -1.12 6.12 -4.74
N TRP A 54 -1.90 6.88 -3.98
CA TRP A 54 -3.36 6.78 -4.03
C TRP A 54 -3.89 7.24 -5.39
N ARG A 55 -4.86 6.48 -5.93
CA ARG A 55 -5.61 6.85 -7.13
C ARG A 55 -7.10 6.85 -6.80
N PRO A 56 -7.92 7.81 -7.30
CA PRO A 56 -9.34 7.88 -6.97
C PRO A 56 -10.12 6.58 -7.21
N VAL A 57 -9.72 5.80 -8.23
CA VAL A 57 -10.31 4.49 -8.52
C VAL A 57 -10.23 3.51 -7.33
N LEU A 58 -9.22 3.64 -6.47
CA LEU A 58 -9.00 2.76 -5.30
C LEU A 58 -10.05 2.97 -4.20
N GLU A 59 -10.73 4.11 -4.16
CA GLU A 59 -11.71 4.42 -3.12
C GLU A 59 -12.82 3.35 -3.03
N ARG A 60 -13.23 2.81 -4.18
CA ARG A 60 -14.30 1.80 -4.28
C ARG A 60 -13.82 0.36 -4.01
N HIS A 61 -12.53 0.20 -3.75
CA HIS A 61 -11.84 -1.10 -3.63
C HIS A 61 -11.26 -1.35 -2.24
N VAL A 62 -11.51 -0.48 -1.26
CA VAL A 62 -11.11 -0.73 0.13
C VAL A 62 -11.75 -2.03 0.62
N GLY A 63 -10.93 -2.91 1.20
CA GLY A 63 -11.29 -4.25 1.62
C GLY A 63 -11.32 -5.31 0.51
N LYS A 64 -10.97 -4.96 -0.74
CA LYS A 64 -10.98 -5.86 -1.89
C LYS A 64 -9.58 -6.12 -2.43
N GLU A 65 -9.45 -7.21 -3.18
CA GLU A 65 -8.26 -7.45 -3.99
C GLU A 65 -8.15 -6.41 -5.10
N VAL A 66 -6.93 -5.91 -5.28
CA VAL A 66 -6.54 -4.97 -6.34
C VAL A 66 -5.28 -5.48 -7.01
N SER A 67 -5.14 -5.18 -8.30
CA SER A 67 -3.89 -5.38 -9.02
C SER A 67 -3.61 -4.20 -9.94
N GLY A 68 -2.33 -3.93 -10.20
CA GLY A 68 -1.93 -2.83 -11.06
C GLY A 68 -0.42 -2.70 -11.20
N VAL A 69 -0.01 -1.71 -11.98
CA VAL A 69 1.39 -1.31 -12.14
C VAL A 69 1.58 0.03 -11.44
N VAL A 70 2.65 0.14 -10.67
CA VAL A 70 3.05 1.40 -10.03
C VAL A 70 3.68 2.28 -11.10
N SER A 71 3.09 3.45 -11.35
CA SER A 71 3.59 4.47 -12.27
C SER A 71 4.23 5.62 -11.52
#